data_AF-A0AAU0LMG4-F1
#
_entry.id   AF-A0AAU0LMG4-F1
#
_cell.length_a   1.000
_cell.length_b   1.000
_cell.length_c   1.000
_cell.angle_alpha   90.00
_cell.angle_beta   90.00
_cell.angle_gamma   90.00
#
_symmetry.space_group_name_H-M   'P 1'
#
loop_
_entity.id
_entity.type
_entity.pdbx_description
1 polymer ?
#
loop_
_entity_poly.entity_id
_entity_poly.type
_entity_poly.pdbx_seq_one_letter_code
_entity_poly.pdbx_strand_id
1 'polypeptide(L)'
;MTMNLTELLAAKAALDAEIAKAKKTEATAALRRVQELVTEFGLTSQQVFPLLPAKSKKQGAAKYQNPTTGATWTGRGKPPAWIIGQDRNAFLIAQPAQHEGPFLAEMAAAADRRRA
;
A
#
# COMPACT_ATOMS: atom_id res chain seq x y z
N MET A 1 -19.52 56.69 -9.70
CA MET A 1 -20.38 55.89 -8.80
C MET A 1 -19.51 54.88 -8.06
N THR A 2 -19.52 54.90 -6.73
CA THR A 2 -18.97 53.81 -5.91
C THR A 2 -20.00 52.68 -5.89
N MET A 3 -19.63 51.51 -6.42
CA MET A 3 -20.50 50.32 -6.38
C MET A 3 -20.73 49.89 -4.93
N ASN A 4 -21.97 49.59 -4.55
CA ASN A 4 -22.28 49.12 -3.20
C ASN A 4 -21.88 47.64 -3.02
N LEU A 5 -21.82 47.15 -1.77
CA LEU A 5 -21.39 45.78 -1.47
C LEU A 5 -22.23 44.71 -2.19
N THR A 6 -23.55 44.92 -2.28
CA THR A 6 -24.46 43.97 -2.92
C THR A 6 -24.23 43.88 -4.42
N GLU A 7 -23.95 45.00 -5.08
CA GLU A 7 -23.60 45.07 -6.51
C GLU A 7 -22.25 44.41 -6.78
N LEU A 8 -21.26 44.61 -5.90
CA LEU A 8 -19.96 43.95 -6.02
C LEU A 8 -20.08 42.42 -5.92
N LEU A 9 -20.93 41.91 -5.02
CA LEU A 9 -21.19 40.48 -4.91
C LEU A 9 -21.93 39.91 -6.12
N ALA A 10 -22.92 40.63 -6.66
CA ALA A 10 -23.63 40.24 -7.87
C ALA A 10 -22.68 40.20 -9.10
N ALA A 11 -21.83 41.22 -9.25
CA ALA A 11 -20.83 41.28 -10.31
C ALA A 11 -19.82 40.12 -10.20
N LYS A 12 -19.37 39.78 -8.99
CA LYS A 12 -18.50 38.61 -8.76
C LYS A 12 -19.17 37.31 -9.20
N ALA A 13 -20.43 37.08 -8.83
CA ALA A 13 -21.14 35.86 -9.20
C ALA A 13 -21.33 35.74 -10.72
N ALA A 14 -21.61 36.85 -11.40
CA ALA A 14 -21.69 36.89 -12.86
C ALA A 14 -20.35 36.55 -13.52
N LEU A 15 -19.24 37.14 -13.04
CA LEU A 15 -17.89 36.85 -13.52
C LEU A 15 -17.50 35.39 -13.27
N ASP A 16 -17.80 34.83 -12.09
CA ASP A 16 -17.51 33.43 -11.78
C ASP A 16 -18.26 32.48 -12.73
N ALA A 17 -19.52 32.78 -13.05
CA ALA A 17 -20.31 32.00 -14.00
C ALA A 17 -19.74 32.08 -15.43
N GLU A 18 -19.27 33.25 -15.85
CA GLU A 18 -18.64 33.45 -17.15
C GLU A 18 -17.28 32.75 -17.24
N ILE A 19 -16.45 32.84 -16.20
CA ILE A 19 -15.18 32.10 -16.08
C ILE A 19 -15.45 30.59 -16.13
N ALA A 20 -16.49 30.09 -15.46
CA ALA A 20 -16.83 28.68 -15.50
C ALA A 20 -17.26 28.22 -16.90
N LYS A 21 -18.00 29.06 -17.65
CA LYS A 21 -18.33 28.79 -19.05
C LYS A 21 -17.08 28.79 -19.94
N ALA A 22 -16.23 29.81 -19.81
CA ALA A 22 -14.99 29.93 -20.56
C ALA A 22 -14.04 28.74 -20.31
N LYS A 23 -13.89 28.31 -19.05
CA LYS A 23 -13.10 27.12 -18.70
C LYS A 23 -13.61 25.86 -19.36
N LYS A 24 -14.93 25.68 -19.48
CA LYS A 24 -15.53 24.51 -20.16
C LYS A 24 -15.27 24.53 -21.65
N THR A 25 -15.40 25.69 -22.30
CA THR A 25 -15.13 25.85 -23.73
C THR A 25 -13.65 25.65 -24.03
N GLU A 26 -12.77 26.24 -23.22
CA GLU A 26 -11.32 26.06 -23.33
C GLU A 26 -10.90 24.61 -23.07
N ALA A 27 -11.46 23.94 -22.06
CA ALA A 27 -11.18 22.52 -21.79
C ALA A 27 -11.61 21.63 -22.97
N THR A 28 -12.76 21.91 -23.58
CA THR A 28 -13.23 21.16 -24.77
C THR A 28 -12.30 21.40 -25.96
N ALA A 29 -11.86 22.65 -26.17
CA ALA A 29 -10.88 22.97 -27.21
C ALA A 29 -9.52 22.30 -26.97
N ALA A 30 -9.06 22.23 -25.72
CA ALA A 30 -7.84 21.53 -25.35
C ALA A 30 -7.96 20.02 -25.59
N LEU A 31 -9.08 19.39 -25.21
CA LEU A 31 -9.33 17.98 -25.47
C LEU A 31 -9.30 17.66 -26.96
N ARG A 32 -9.91 18.52 -27.80
CA ARG A 32 -9.89 18.36 -29.25
C ARG A 32 -8.46 18.37 -29.81
N ARG A 33 -7.64 19.33 -29.39
CA ARG A 33 -6.22 19.40 -29.78
C ARG A 33 -5.44 18.16 -29.35
N VAL A 34 -5.68 17.67 -28.13
CA VAL A 34 -5.05 16.43 -27.64
C VAL A 34 -5.47 15.23 -28.49
N GLN A 35 -6.76 15.12 -28.84
CA GLN A 35 -7.25 14.02 -29.68
C GLN A 35 -6.66 14.07 -31.11
N GLU A 36 -6.53 15.27 -31.69
CA GLU A 36 -5.86 15.48 -32.98
C GLU A 36 -4.41 15.01 -32.93
N LEU A 37 -3.65 15.42 -31.89
CA LEU A 37 -2.28 14.98 -31.66
C LEU A 37 -2.17 13.46 -31.42
N VAL A 38 -3.09 12.88 -30.66
CA VAL A 38 -3.12 11.43 -30.41
C VAL A 38 -3.34 10.65 -31.70
N THR A 39 -4.22 11.15 -32.58
CA THR A 39 -4.52 10.52 -33.87
C THR A 39 -3.35 10.67 -34.85
N GLU A 40 -2.75 11.86 -34.92
CA GLU A 40 -1.64 12.16 -35.84
C GLU A 40 -0.38 11.35 -35.52
N PHE A 41 -0.03 11.25 -34.24
CA PHE A 41 1.19 10.56 -33.79
C PHE A 41 0.95 9.10 -33.35
N GLY A 42 -0.31 8.62 -33.40
CA GLY A 42 -0.66 7.27 -32.93
C GLY A 42 -0.31 7.04 -31.46
N LEU A 43 -0.43 8.07 -30.62
CA LEU A 43 -0.01 8.01 -29.22
C LEU A 43 -0.86 7.01 -28.44
N THR A 44 -0.20 6.11 -27.73
CA THR A 44 -0.90 5.16 -26.85
C THR A 44 -1.27 5.83 -25.53
N SER A 45 -2.36 5.38 -24.90
CA SER A 45 -2.83 5.91 -23.60
C SER A 45 -1.73 5.88 -22.52
N GLN A 46 -0.82 4.91 -22.59
CA GLN A 46 0.30 4.74 -21.67
C GLN A 46 1.42 5.78 -21.85
N GLN A 47 1.55 6.36 -23.05
CA GLN A 47 2.49 7.46 -23.32
C GLN A 47 1.91 8.83 -22.95
N VAL A 48 0.59 9.00 -23.10
CA VAL A 48 -0.13 10.24 -22.73
C VAL A 48 -0.32 10.32 -21.22
N PHE A 49 -0.62 9.19 -20.57
CA PHE A 49 -0.77 9.06 -19.13
C PHE A 49 0.29 8.08 -18.62
N PRO A 50 1.52 8.55 -18.36
CA PRO A 50 2.51 7.70 -17.71
C PRO A 50 1.92 7.24 -16.38
N LEU A 51 1.66 5.94 -16.28
CA LEU A 51 1.24 5.29 -15.05
C LEU A 51 2.31 5.62 -14.01
N LEU A 52 1.99 6.53 -13.08
CA LEU A 52 2.83 6.68 -11.90
C LEU A 52 2.90 5.29 -11.27
N PRO A 53 4.10 4.79 -10.91
CA PRO A 53 4.23 3.46 -10.34
C PRO A 53 3.26 3.36 -9.17
N ALA A 54 2.28 2.45 -9.30
CA ALA A 54 1.31 2.21 -8.25
C ALA A 54 2.11 1.97 -6.98
N LYS A 55 1.93 2.84 -5.96
CA LYS A 55 2.62 2.71 -4.68
C LYS A 55 2.15 1.38 -4.08
N SER A 56 2.91 0.32 -4.33
CA SER A 56 2.61 -1.00 -3.81
C SER A 56 2.54 -0.84 -2.30
N LYS A 57 1.33 -0.99 -1.75
CA LYS A 57 1.17 -1.10 -0.30
C LYS A 57 2.00 -2.31 0.07
N LYS A 58 3.19 -2.13 0.65
CA LYS A 58 3.99 -3.22 1.19
C LYS A 58 3.10 -3.96 2.20
N GLN A 59 2.42 -5.04 1.77
CA GLN A 59 1.84 -5.98 2.71
C GLN A 59 3.00 -6.44 3.58
N GLY A 60 2.95 -6.10 4.87
CA GLY A 60 4.02 -6.43 5.80
C GLY A 60 4.31 -7.93 5.74
N ALA A 61 5.58 -8.31 5.78
CA ALA A 61 5.99 -9.71 5.77
C ALA A 61 5.16 -10.50 6.82
N ALA A 62 4.66 -11.67 6.42
CA ALA A 62 3.99 -12.57 7.35
C ALA A 62 4.95 -12.91 8.49
N LYS A 63 4.51 -12.71 9.74
CA LYS A 63 5.33 -13.00 10.94
C LYS A 63 4.98 -14.35 11.52
N TYR A 64 3.73 -14.78 11.37
CA TYR A 64 3.21 -16.03 11.89
C TYR A 64 2.61 -16.89 10.77
N GLN A 65 2.78 -18.21 10.84
CA GLN A 65 2.17 -19.20 9.94
C GLN A 65 1.60 -20.36 10.76
N ASN A 66 0.40 -20.79 10.38
CA ASN A 66 -0.23 -21.97 10.96
C ASN A 66 0.36 -23.25 10.31
N PRO A 67 0.93 -24.20 11.09
CA PRO A 67 1.49 -25.44 10.55
C PRO A 67 0.44 -26.42 10.01
N THR A 68 -0.81 -26.33 10.46
CA THR A 68 -1.90 -27.23 10.08
C THR A 68 -2.65 -26.73 8.84
N THR A 69 -2.77 -25.41 8.66
CA THR A 69 -3.59 -24.82 7.58
C THR A 69 -2.79 -23.96 6.60
N GLY A 70 -1.51 -23.72 6.86
CA GLY A 70 -0.66 -22.84 6.06
C GLY A 70 -1.05 -21.35 6.12
N ALA A 71 -2.09 -20.98 6.87
CA ALA A 71 -2.57 -19.61 6.97
C ALA A 71 -1.51 -18.69 7.61
N THR A 72 -1.20 -17.58 6.96
CA THR A 72 -0.18 -16.61 7.42
C THR A 72 -0.81 -15.35 8.02
N TRP A 73 -0.21 -14.82 9.07
CA TRP A 73 -0.62 -13.57 9.69
C TRP A 73 0.58 -12.63 9.92
N THR A 74 0.40 -11.36 9.57
CA THR A 74 1.45 -10.32 9.65
C THR A 74 1.72 -9.83 11.08
N GLY A 75 0.94 -10.30 12.06
CA GLY A 75 1.03 -9.88 13.46
C GLY A 75 0.43 -8.49 13.74
N ARG A 76 -0.16 -7.84 12.72
CA ARG A 76 -0.89 -6.58 12.85
C ARG A 76 -2.39 -6.84 12.72
N GLY A 77 -3.20 -6.24 13.60
CA GLY A 77 -4.67 -6.31 13.56
C GLY A 77 -5.27 -7.42 14.43
N LYS A 78 -6.52 -7.80 14.13
CA LYS A 78 -7.23 -8.86 14.88
C LYS A 78 -6.58 -10.22 14.60
N PRO A 79 -6.15 -10.95 15.64
CA PRO A 79 -5.54 -12.28 15.46
C PRO A 79 -6.56 -13.25 14.84
N PRO A 80 -6.13 -14.14 13.93
CA PRO A 80 -6.97 -15.23 13.43
C PRO A 80 -7.33 -16.24 14.53
N ALA A 81 -8.45 -16.96 14.36
CA ALA A 81 -8.95 -17.93 15.36
C ALA A 81 -7.91 -18.99 15.78
N TRP A 82 -6.98 -19.35 14.90
CA TRP A 82 -5.94 -20.35 15.16
C TRP A 82 -4.80 -19.88 16.08
N ILE A 83 -4.63 -18.57 16.30
CA ILE A 83 -3.61 -18.01 17.21
C ILE A 83 -4.22 -17.39 18.48
N ILE A 84 -5.57 -17.31 18.56
CA ILE A 84 -6.28 -16.80 19.73
C ILE A 84 -6.21 -17.86 20.84
N GLY A 85 -5.61 -17.52 21.97
CA GLY A 85 -5.50 -18.41 23.15
C GLY A 85 -4.36 -19.42 23.10
N GLN A 86 -3.54 -19.41 22.04
CA GLN A 86 -2.37 -20.29 21.89
C GLN A 86 -1.06 -19.50 22.01
N ASP A 87 0.04 -20.21 22.28
CA ASP A 87 1.38 -19.62 22.31
C ASP A 87 1.81 -19.13 20.94
N ARG A 88 1.84 -17.81 20.77
CA ARG A 88 2.16 -17.13 19.50
C ARG A 88 3.55 -17.47 18.98
N ASN A 89 4.46 -17.83 19.88
CA ASN A 89 5.84 -18.19 19.55
C ASN A 89 5.95 -19.53 18.80
N ALA A 90 4.96 -20.43 18.92
CA ALA A 90 4.93 -21.70 18.20
C ALA A 90 4.55 -21.53 16.71
N PHE A 91 4.04 -20.36 16.34
CA PHE A 91 3.59 -20.06 14.97
C PHE A 91 4.53 -19.08 14.26
N LEU A 92 5.67 -18.70 14.84
CA LEU A 92 6.60 -17.74 14.22
C LEU A 92 7.32 -18.39 13.03
N ILE A 93 7.25 -17.75 11.86
CA ILE A 93 7.93 -18.22 10.64
C ILE A 93 9.47 -18.17 10.82
N ALA A 94 9.94 -17.19 11.59
CA ALA A 94 11.34 -17.08 12.02
C ALA A 94 11.46 -17.57 13.46
N GLN A 95 11.33 -18.88 13.68
CA GLN A 95 11.74 -19.48 14.95
C GLN A 95 13.26 -19.27 15.09
N PRO A 96 13.78 -18.71 16.20
CA PRO A 96 15.20 -18.87 16.48
C PRO A 96 15.43 -20.38 16.62
N ALA A 97 16.26 -20.95 15.74
CA ALA A 97 16.53 -22.38 15.70
C ALA A 97 16.96 -22.88 17.08
N GLN A 98 16.02 -23.43 17.86
CA GLN A 98 16.32 -24.28 18.99
C GLN A 98 16.60 -25.68 18.44
N HIS A 99 17.70 -25.79 17.70
CA HIS A 99 18.29 -27.08 17.41
C HIS A 99 19.21 -27.39 18.60
N GLU A 100 18.63 -27.99 19.64
CA GLU A 100 19.44 -28.78 20.59
C GLU A 100 19.94 -30.00 19.81
N GLY A 101 21.01 -29.77 19.04
CA GLY A 101 21.67 -30.82 18.29
C GLY A 101 22.37 -31.79 19.24
N PRO A 102 22.60 -33.04 18.78
CA PRO A 102 23.12 -34.16 19.60
C PRO A 102 24.49 -33.91 20.25
N PHE A 103 25.18 -32.84 19.89
CA PHE A 103 26.51 -32.48 20.39
C PHE A 103 26.53 -32.13 21.90
N LEU A 104 25.47 -31.54 22.45
CA LEU A 104 25.39 -31.21 23.88
C LEU A 104 25.07 -32.44 24.76
N ALA A 105 24.30 -33.39 24.24
CA ALA A 105 24.01 -34.65 24.93
C ALA A 105 25.26 -35.55 25.03
N GLU A 106 26.13 -35.52 24.01
CA GLU A 106 27.37 -36.30 23.99
C GLU A 106 28.44 -35.73 24.95
N MET A 107 28.53 -34.40 25.10
CA MET A 107 29.44 -33.77 26.07
C MET A 107 29.01 -34.01 27.53
N ALA A 108 27.70 -34.06 27.83
CA ALA A 108 27.20 -34.35 29.16
C ALA A 108 27.48 -35.81 29.58
N ALA A 109 27.38 -36.77 28.65
CA ALA A 109 27.71 -38.17 28.92
C ALA A 109 29.23 -38.45 29.05
N ALA A 110 30.08 -37.59 28.48
CA ALA A 110 31.54 -37.71 28.57
C ALA A 110 32.13 -37.20 29.90
N ALA A 111 31.39 -36.36 30.64
CA ALA A 111 31.84 -35.84 31.93
C ALA A 111 31.72 -36.87 33.07
N ASP A 112 30.82 -37.86 32.94
CA ASP A 112 30.55 -38.85 34.01
C ASP A 112 31.56 -40.01 34.00
N ARG A 113 32.22 -40.31 32.87
CA ARG A 113 33.22 -41.40 32.76
C ARG A 113 34.61 -41.08 33.30
N ARG A 114 34.86 -39.87 33.81
CA ARG A 114 36.14 -39.46 34.43
C ARG A 114 36.09 -39.44 35.96
N ARG A 115 35.12 -40.12 36.56
CA ARG A 115 34.96 -40.19 38.02
C ARG A 115 34.68 -41.62 38.52
N ALA A 116 35.38 -42.60 37.95
CA ALA A 116 35.55 -43.94 38.49
C ALA A 116 37.00 -44.39 38.29
#